data_AF-A0A6J0SM63-F1
#
_entry.id   AF-A0A6J0SM63-F1
#
_cell.length_a   1.000
_cell.length_b   1.000
_cell.length_c   1.000
_cell.angle_alpha   90.00
_cell.angle_beta   90.00
_cell.angle_gamma   90.00
#
_symmetry.space_group_name_H-M   'P 1'
#
loop_
_entity.id
_entity.type
_entity.pdbx_description
1 polymer ?
#
loop_
_entity_poly.entity_id
_entity_poly.type
_entity_poly.pdbx_seq_one_letter_code
_entity_poly.pdbx_strand_id
1 'polypeptide(L)'
;MEKGDTVFFHPLLIHGSGMNKTEGFRKAISCHYASSDCYYIDVKGTSQENIEKEVVEIAKKKYGIDSSMALKDAWRVQARLVKGERRYL
;
A
#
# COMPACT_ATOMS: atom_id res chain seq x y z
N MET A 1 -5.70 18.00 14.57
CA MET A 1 -5.18 18.32 13.23
C MET A 1 -6.28 19.10 12.55
N GLU A 2 -5.96 20.32 12.17
CA GLU A 2 -6.83 21.23 11.43
C GLU A 2 -6.81 20.90 9.93
N LYS A 3 -7.76 21.49 9.19
CA LYS A 3 -7.82 21.29 7.74
C LYS A 3 -6.53 21.78 7.07
N GLY A 4 -5.85 20.89 6.37
CA GLY A 4 -4.60 21.18 5.67
C GLY A 4 -3.36 20.69 6.42
N ASP A 5 -3.48 20.34 7.70
CA ASP A 5 -2.39 19.72 8.44
C ASP A 5 -2.01 18.39 7.80
N THR A 6 -0.70 18.13 7.75
CA THR A 6 -0.14 16.89 7.22
C THR A 6 0.73 16.23 8.28
N VAL A 7 0.54 14.93 8.48
CA VAL A 7 1.38 14.13 9.37
C VAL A 7 2.22 13.17 8.54
N PHE A 8 3.52 13.11 8.83
CA PHE A 8 4.44 12.16 8.23
C PHE A 8 4.86 11.16 9.30
N PHE A 9 4.83 9.87 8.98
CA PHE A 9 5.26 8.84 9.93
C PHE A 9 5.84 7.61 9.20
N HIS A 10 6.63 6.84 9.94
CA HIS A 10 7.31 5.65 9.45
C HIS A 10 6.34 4.44 9.36
N PRO A 11 6.46 3.53 8.35
CA PRO A 11 5.53 2.40 8.18
C PRO A 11 5.48 1.40 9.34
N LEU A 12 6.50 1.38 10.21
CA LEU A 12 6.54 0.54 11.42
C LEU A 12 5.93 1.21 12.66
N LEU A 13 5.47 2.46 12.57
CA LEU A 13 4.77 3.10 13.68
C LEU A 13 3.43 2.40 13.89
N ILE A 14 3.24 1.82 15.07
CA ILE A 14 1.96 1.25 15.48
C ILE A 14 0.95 2.40 15.60
N HIS A 15 -0.10 2.36 14.78
CA HIS A 15 -1.10 3.42 14.74
C HIS A 15 -2.49 2.86 14.43
N GLY A 16 -3.51 3.64 14.77
CA GLY A 16 -4.91 3.28 14.54
C GLY A 16 -5.82 4.50 14.70
N SER A 17 -7.04 4.42 14.18
CA SER A 17 -8.04 5.48 14.35
C SER A 17 -8.75 5.35 15.68
N GLY A 18 -8.84 6.45 16.44
CA GLY A 18 -9.77 6.55 17.56
C GLY A 18 -11.24 6.54 17.09
N MET A 19 -12.14 6.10 17.97
CA MET A 19 -13.58 6.10 17.72
C MET A 19 -14.11 7.51 17.43
N ASN A 20 -14.87 7.65 16.34
CA ASN A 20 -15.59 8.88 16.05
C ASN A 20 -16.83 8.97 16.96
N LYS A 21 -16.83 9.91 17.90
CA LYS A 21 -17.91 10.12 18.89
C LYS A 21 -18.96 11.14 18.43
N THR A 22 -18.99 11.46 17.14
CA THR A 22 -19.92 12.44 16.55
C THR A 22 -20.77 11.77 15.47
N GLU A 23 -21.87 12.41 15.08
CA GLU A 23 -22.73 11.94 13.98
C GLU A 23 -22.16 12.27 12.58
N GLY A 24 -21.12 13.11 12.51
CA GLY A 24 -20.49 13.52 11.25
C GLY A 24 -19.46 12.51 10.73
N PHE A 25 -19.21 12.50 9.42
CA PHE A 25 -18.15 11.68 8.80
C PHE A 25 -16.81 12.41 8.79
N ARG A 26 -15.81 11.85 9.49
CA ARG A 26 -14.42 12.35 9.45
C ARG A 26 -13.71 11.91 8.16
N LYS A 27 -13.20 12.86 7.37
CA LYS A 27 -12.49 12.60 6.10
C LYS A 27 -11.00 12.88 6.22
N ALA A 28 -10.18 12.05 5.59
CA ALA A 28 -8.74 12.23 5.42
C ALA A 28 -8.30 11.63 4.08
N ILE A 29 -7.16 12.08 3.56
CA ILE A 29 -6.49 11.50 2.39
C ILE A 29 -5.06 11.13 2.78
N SER A 30 -4.55 10.01 2.27
CA SER A 30 -3.20 9.54 2.56
C SER A 30 -2.52 9.00 1.31
N CYS A 31 -1.19 9.00 1.34
CA CYS A 31 -0.32 8.40 0.33
C CYS A 31 0.91 7.82 1.02
N HIS A 32 1.41 6.69 0.51
CA HIS A 32 2.68 6.11 0.94
C HIS A 32 3.71 6.34 -0.17
N TYR A 33 4.84 6.95 0.20
CA TYR A 33 5.96 7.17 -0.70
C TYR A 33 7.09 6.20 -0.37
N ALA A 34 7.81 5.76 -1.40
CA ALA A 34 9.01 4.95 -1.28
C ALA A 34 10.09 5.53 -2.20
N SER A 35 11.37 5.40 -1.82
CA SER A 35 12.47 5.72 -2.72
C SER A 35 12.41 4.82 -3.95
N SER A 36 12.73 5.34 -5.12
CA SER A 36 12.91 4.52 -6.33
C SER A 36 14.03 3.49 -6.19
N ASP A 37 14.92 3.66 -5.21
CA ASP A 37 16.00 2.74 -4.88
C ASP A 37 15.54 1.54 -4.01
N CYS A 38 14.29 1.49 -3.57
CA CYS A 38 13.74 0.33 -2.85
C CYS A 38 13.53 -0.88 -3.77
N TYR A 39 13.26 -2.05 -3.18
CA TYR A 39 13.08 -3.30 -3.93
C TYR A 39 11.93 -4.14 -3.38
N TYR A 40 11.39 -5.02 -4.22
CA TYR A 40 10.37 -5.99 -3.82
C TYR A 40 11.02 -7.20 -3.14
N ILE A 41 10.42 -7.67 -2.05
CA ILE A 41 10.85 -8.87 -1.32
C ILE A 41 9.88 -10.03 -1.57
N ASP A 42 10.39 -11.25 -1.49
CA ASP A 42 9.54 -12.44 -1.36
C ASP A 42 9.03 -12.52 0.09
N VAL A 43 7.73 -12.72 0.24
CA VAL A 43 7.06 -12.77 1.56
C VAL A 43 6.74 -14.20 2.00
N LYS A 44 7.04 -15.21 1.18
CA LYS A 44 6.80 -16.62 1.52
C LYS A 44 7.53 -17.03 2.80
N GLY A 45 6.83 -17.70 3.71
CA GLY A 45 7.38 -18.09 5.01
C GLY A 45 7.60 -16.93 5.99
N THR A 46 7.18 -15.71 5.65
CA THR A 46 7.21 -14.56 6.56
C THR A 46 5.82 -14.31 7.15
N SER A 47 5.73 -13.43 8.14
CA SER A 47 4.45 -12.97 8.69
C SER A 47 3.56 -12.25 7.66
N GLN A 48 4.10 -11.85 6.51
CA GLN A 48 3.40 -11.13 5.45
C GLN A 48 2.87 -12.04 4.33
N GLU A 49 3.06 -13.37 4.41
CA GLU A 49 2.63 -14.30 3.36
C GLU A 49 1.12 -14.20 3.05
N ASN A 50 0.28 -13.92 4.05
CA ASN A 50 -1.16 -13.79 3.85
C ASN A 50 -1.54 -12.64 2.92
N ILE A 51 -0.74 -11.56 2.90
CA ILE A 51 -0.99 -10.40 2.03
C ILE A 51 -0.84 -10.79 0.56
N GLU A 52 0.12 -11.66 0.22
CA GLU A 52 0.28 -12.15 -1.15
C GLU A 52 -1.00 -12.87 -1.62
N LYS A 53 -1.56 -13.73 -0.77
CA LYS A 53 -2.78 -14.48 -1.07
C LYS A 53 -3.97 -13.54 -1.29
N GLU A 54 -4.16 -12.58 -0.39
CA GLU A 54 -5.25 -11.58 -0.49
C GLU A 54 -5.15 -10.74 -1.77
N VAL A 55 -3.96 -10.24 -2.12
CA VAL A 55 -3.77 -9.42 -3.32
C VAL A 55 -4.01 -10.22 -4.60
N VAL A 56 -3.54 -11.46 -4.65
CA VAL A 56 -3.79 -12.35 -5.80
C VAL A 56 -5.28 -12.63 -5.94
N GLU A 57 -6.02 -12.85 -4.85
CA GLU A 57 -7.47 -13.02 -4.90
C GLU A 57 -8.21 -11.78 -5.39
N ILE A 58 -7.81 -10.58 -4.95
CA ILE A 58 -8.40 -9.33 -5.43
C ILE A 58 -8.13 -9.17 -6.94
N ALA A 59 -6.91 -9.45 -7.39
CA ALA A 59 -6.54 -9.37 -8.80
C ALA A 59 -7.35 -10.37 -9.65
N LYS A 60 -7.52 -11.61 -9.17
CA LYS A 60 -8.39 -12.63 -9.79
C LYS A 60 -9.83 -12.12 -9.93
N LYS A 61 -10.42 -11.62 -8.85
CA LYS A 61 -11.81 -11.13 -8.84
C LYS A 61 -12.01 -9.92 -9.77
N LYS A 62 -11.05 -9.02 -9.83
CA LYS A 62 -11.19 -7.75 -10.58
C LYS A 62 -10.84 -7.88 -12.06
N TYR A 63 -9.93 -8.77 -12.42
CA TYR A 63 -9.36 -8.84 -13.77
C TYR A 63 -9.46 -10.22 -14.44
N GLY A 64 -9.98 -11.25 -13.76
CA GLY A 64 -10.13 -12.60 -14.33
C GLY A 64 -8.80 -13.30 -14.62
N ILE A 65 -7.69 -12.83 -14.03
CA ILE A 65 -6.34 -13.35 -14.30
C ILE A 65 -6.11 -14.58 -13.43
N ASP A 66 -6.16 -15.77 -14.03
CA ASP A 66 -5.88 -17.01 -13.32
C ASP A 66 -4.37 -17.32 -13.35
N SER A 67 -3.68 -17.01 -12.26
CA SER A 67 -2.48 -17.75 -11.79
C SER A 67 -1.09 -17.50 -12.45
N SER A 68 -0.70 -16.25 -12.72
CA SER A 68 0.73 -15.95 -12.98
C SER A 68 1.27 -14.61 -12.45
N MET A 69 0.46 -13.76 -11.83
CA MET A 69 0.95 -12.50 -11.28
C MET A 69 1.61 -12.72 -9.92
N ALA A 70 2.93 -12.48 -9.85
CA ALA A 70 3.62 -12.36 -8.58
C ALA A 70 3.19 -11.05 -7.87
N LEU A 71 3.20 -11.03 -6.54
CA LEU A 71 2.84 -9.85 -5.74
C LEU A 71 3.57 -8.58 -6.21
N LYS A 72 4.86 -8.71 -6.56
CA LYS A 72 5.69 -7.62 -7.09
C LYS A 72 5.09 -6.96 -8.34
N ASP A 73 4.44 -7.72 -9.22
CA ASP A 73 3.91 -7.19 -10.48
C ASP A 73 2.64 -6.37 -10.25
N ALA A 74 1.80 -6.79 -9.29
CA ALA A 74 0.65 -6.00 -8.86
C ALA A 74 1.08 -4.62 -8.34
N TRP A 75 2.12 -4.57 -7.50
CA TRP A 75 2.65 -3.31 -6.98
C TRP A 75 3.37 -2.48 -8.05
N ARG A 76 4.12 -3.09 -8.98
CA ARG A 76 4.77 -2.37 -10.09
C ARG A 76 3.78 -1.66 -11.00
N VAL A 77 2.63 -2.28 -11.24
CA VAL A 77 1.53 -1.71 -12.05
C VAL A 77 0.83 -0.57 -11.33
N GLN A 78 0.73 -0.62 -10.00
CA GLN A 78 0.16 0.47 -9.18
C GLN A 78 1.14 1.64 -8.98
N ALA A 79 2.43 1.37 -8.84
CA ALA A 79 3.45 2.39 -8.57
C ALA A 79 3.54 3.45 -9.67
N ARG A 80 3.75 4.71 -9.28
CA ARG A 80 3.93 5.86 -10.18
C ARG A 80 5.17 6.65 -9.79
N LEU A 81 5.97 7.02 -10.80
CA LEU A 81 7.08 7.94 -10.60
C LEU A 81 6.52 9.34 -10.33
N VAL A 82 6.74 9.85 -9.12
CA VAL A 82 6.28 11.19 -8.71
C VAL A 82 7.33 12.25 -9.04
N LYS A 83 8.62 11.94 -8.81
CA LYS A 83 9.75 12.84 -9.06
C LYS A 83 11.04 12.03 -9.22
N GLY A 84 11.97 12.51 -10.06
CA GLY A 84 13.28 11.89 -10.28
C GLY A 84 13.24 10.80 -11.35
N GLU A 85 13.93 9.70 -11.12
CA GLU A 85 14.05 8.57 -12.05
C GLU A 85 13.49 7.29 -11.43
N ARG A 86 12.88 6.43 -12.25
CA ARG A 86 12.43 5.10 -11.81
C ARG A 86 13.58 4.10 -11.95
N ARG A 87 14.10 3.61 -10.81
CA ARG A 87 15.27 2.73 -10.76
C ARG A 87 14.90 1.25 -10.54
N TYR A 88 14.37 0.92 -9.36
CA TYR A 88 14.11 -0.47 -8.97
C TYR A 88 12.63 -0.77 -8.63
N LEU A 89 11.89 0.20 -8.06
CA LEU A 89 10.43 0.11 -7.88
C LEU A 89 9.66 0.46 -9.14
#